data_AF-A0A9N8RUJ7-F1
#
_entry.id   AF-A0A9N8RUJ7-F1
#
_cell.length_a   1.000
_cell.length_b   1.000
_cell.length_c   1.000
_cell.angle_alpha   90.00
_cell.angle_beta   90.00
_cell.angle_gamma   90.00
#
_symmetry.space_group_name_H-M   'P 1'
#
loop_
_entity.id
_entity.type
_entity.pdbx_description
1 polymer ?
#
loop_
_entity_poly.entity_id
_entity_poly.type
_entity_poly.pdbx_seq_one_letter_code
_entity_poly.pdbx_strand_id
1 'polypeptide(L)'
;MSSLDSNAQRQHLEKGTGGTGGDAEVHGDHSSAVGGRGGEAVIGDGGRGGNARVTGNRSTGIGGRGGRGGIGPGQPGGDIVVDRDDLFSAGGQGGEANQADGRGGRGGRAFRAHLFDGQDRGHLKPPYGRPHIEPGRGGDAPDSPQYMARKLVVMALKERYFIESGIEPRDTDTVWYDRKVVPLDWLNETLRLRGHRWTISVVEGEYEFADIHRRTTARQRFLRYLISLTSILKRRSSRIASKN
;
A
#
# COMPACT_ATOMS: atom_id res chain seq x y z
N MET A 1 12.92 32.00 30.71
CA MET A 1 13.88 31.59 29.68
C MET A 1 14.03 30.07 29.76
N SER A 2 13.33 29.34 28.90
CA SER A 2 13.82 28.10 28.28
C SER A 2 12.94 27.84 27.05
N SER A 3 13.53 28.05 25.87
CA SER A 3 12.91 27.70 24.59
C SER A 3 12.99 26.19 24.45
N LEU A 4 11.85 25.51 24.60
CA LEU A 4 11.71 24.14 24.11
C LEU A 4 11.57 24.21 22.59
N ASP A 5 12.72 24.25 21.93
CA ASP A 5 12.84 24.04 20.50
C ASP A 5 12.30 22.65 20.19
N SER A 6 11.07 22.64 19.68
CA SER A 6 10.47 21.48 19.05
C SER A 6 11.19 21.27 17.71
N ASN A 7 12.37 20.67 17.79
CA ASN A 7 13.00 19.96 16.69
C ASN A 7 12.08 18.81 16.30
N ALA A 8 11.06 19.14 15.52
CA ALA A 8 10.40 18.20 14.64
C ALA A 8 11.48 17.71 13.69
N GLN A 9 12.13 16.60 14.07
CA GLN A 9 12.94 15.78 13.20
C GLN A 9 12.06 15.40 12.00
N ARG A 10 12.08 16.23 10.97
CA ARG A 10 11.89 15.79 9.60
C ARG A 10 13.06 14.86 9.35
N GLN A 11 12.92 13.59 9.74
CA GLN A 11 13.76 12.54 9.22
C GLN A 11 13.61 12.65 7.71
N HIS A 12 14.67 13.12 7.07
CA HIS A 12 14.86 12.96 5.64
C HIS A 12 14.89 11.44 5.45
N LEU A 13 13.72 10.84 5.21
CA LEU A 13 13.63 9.44 4.82
C LEU A 13 14.33 9.39 3.46
N GLU A 14 15.57 8.91 3.46
CA GLU A 14 16.29 8.62 2.24
C GLU A 14 15.41 7.71 1.40
N LYS A 15 15.13 8.14 0.16
CA LYS A 15 14.38 7.31 -0.77
C LYS A 15 15.21 6.08 -1.06
N GLY A 16 14.59 4.91 -0.94
CA GLY A 16 15.19 3.64 -1.35
C GLY A 16 15.65 3.67 -2.81
N THR A 17 16.52 2.72 -3.13
CA THR A 17 17.03 2.48 -4.47
C THR A 17 16.12 1.54 -5.23
N GLY A 18 15.87 1.85 -6.51
CA GLY A 18 15.11 0.96 -7.39
C GLY A 18 15.74 -0.43 -7.41
N GLY A 19 14.92 -1.46 -7.52
CA GLY A 19 15.40 -2.83 -7.60
C GLY A 19 16.27 -3.03 -8.85
N THR A 20 17.26 -3.90 -8.75
CA THR A 20 18.06 -4.30 -9.93
C THR A 20 17.23 -5.20 -10.85
N GLY A 21 17.55 -5.16 -12.15
CA GLY A 21 17.03 -6.14 -13.10
C GLY A 21 17.56 -7.55 -12.81
N GLY A 22 16.85 -8.56 -13.32
CA GLY A 22 17.31 -9.93 -13.37
C GLY A 22 18.21 -10.18 -14.57
N ASP A 23 19.07 -11.19 -14.45
CA ASP A 23 19.98 -11.62 -15.49
C ASP A 23 19.25 -12.53 -16.50
N ALA A 24 19.79 -12.65 -17.71
CA ALA A 24 19.24 -13.48 -18.78
C ALA A 24 20.33 -14.33 -19.44
N GLU A 25 20.10 -15.63 -19.55
CA GLU A 25 21.02 -16.59 -20.16
C GLU A 25 20.29 -17.51 -21.15
N VAL A 26 20.86 -17.68 -22.35
CA VAL A 26 20.32 -18.55 -23.40
C VAL A 26 21.41 -19.50 -23.90
N HIS A 27 21.10 -20.80 -23.88
CA HIS A 27 21.91 -21.89 -24.39
C HIS A 27 21.03 -22.85 -25.20
N GLY A 28 20.55 -22.41 -26.37
CA GLY A 28 19.73 -23.23 -27.26
C GLY A 28 19.44 -22.50 -28.57
N ASP A 29 19.16 -23.26 -29.61
CA ASP A 29 18.91 -22.71 -30.94
C ASP A 29 17.51 -22.08 -31.01
N HIS A 30 17.41 -20.89 -31.61
CA HIS A 30 16.14 -20.18 -31.78
C HIS A 30 15.39 -19.88 -30.46
N SER A 31 16.13 -19.68 -29.37
CA SER A 31 15.57 -19.43 -28.05
C SER A 31 15.77 -18.00 -27.56
N SER A 32 14.99 -17.56 -26.58
CA SER A 32 15.11 -16.23 -25.97
C SER A 32 14.94 -16.26 -24.45
N ALA A 33 15.72 -15.46 -23.73
CA ALA A 33 15.56 -15.24 -22.30
C ALA A 33 15.53 -13.75 -22.01
N VAL A 34 14.65 -13.33 -21.10
CA VAL A 34 14.54 -11.94 -20.65
C VAL A 34 14.49 -11.93 -19.12
N GLY A 35 15.46 -11.28 -18.49
CA GLY A 35 15.44 -11.07 -17.05
C GLY A 35 14.29 -10.14 -16.64
N GLY A 36 13.78 -10.34 -15.44
CA GLY A 36 12.73 -9.54 -14.86
C GLY A 36 13.19 -8.10 -14.57
N ARG A 37 12.28 -7.14 -14.65
CA ARG A 37 12.60 -5.77 -14.22
C ARG A 37 12.62 -5.67 -12.71
N GLY A 38 13.50 -4.82 -12.17
CA GLY A 38 13.46 -4.46 -10.76
C GLY A 38 12.16 -3.72 -10.37
N GLY A 39 11.87 -3.75 -9.08
CA GLY A 39 10.78 -3.04 -8.45
C GLY A 39 11.07 -1.55 -8.33
N GLU A 40 10.01 -0.75 -8.30
CA GLU A 40 10.15 0.68 -8.04
C GLU A 40 10.45 0.93 -6.57
N ALA A 41 11.31 1.91 -6.27
CA ALA A 41 11.55 2.34 -4.91
C ALA A 41 10.67 3.52 -4.51
N VAL A 42 10.28 3.55 -3.24
CA VAL A 42 9.50 4.64 -2.66
C VAL A 42 10.23 5.20 -1.44
N ILE A 43 10.08 4.53 -0.29
CA ILE A 43 10.86 4.81 0.93
C ILE A 43 11.89 3.69 1.10
N GLY A 44 11.46 2.44 1.03
CA GLY A 44 12.29 1.25 0.97
C GLY A 44 12.64 0.89 -0.48
N ASP A 45 13.65 0.04 -0.60
CA ASP A 45 14.17 -0.42 -1.87
C ASP A 45 13.13 -1.22 -2.68
N GLY A 46 13.23 -1.13 -4.00
CA GLY A 46 12.49 -2.03 -4.88
C GLY A 46 13.06 -3.45 -4.82
N GLY A 47 12.20 -4.46 -5.00
CA GLY A 47 12.64 -5.85 -5.10
C GLY A 47 13.44 -6.10 -6.38
N ARG A 48 14.41 -7.01 -6.34
CA ARG A 48 15.16 -7.43 -7.53
C ARG A 48 14.24 -8.15 -8.55
N GLY A 49 14.47 -7.96 -9.84
CA GLY A 49 13.82 -8.74 -10.90
C GLY A 49 14.38 -10.17 -10.97
N GLY A 50 13.52 -11.15 -11.24
CA GLY A 50 13.91 -12.54 -11.34
C GLY A 50 14.77 -12.83 -12.56
N ASN A 51 15.67 -13.79 -12.46
CA ASN A 51 16.55 -14.20 -13.54
C ASN A 51 15.83 -15.13 -14.53
N ALA A 52 16.31 -15.20 -15.77
CA ALA A 52 15.80 -16.14 -16.78
C ALA A 52 16.93 -16.94 -17.41
N ARG A 53 16.86 -18.26 -17.33
CA ARG A 53 17.78 -19.18 -18.01
C ARG A 53 17.00 -20.09 -18.94
N VAL A 54 17.43 -20.19 -20.20
CA VAL A 54 16.83 -21.08 -21.21
C VAL A 54 17.90 -21.94 -21.84
N THR A 55 17.80 -23.26 -21.73
CA THR A 55 18.75 -24.22 -22.30
C THR A 55 18.13 -25.15 -23.36
N GLY A 56 16.83 -25.06 -23.61
CA GLY A 56 16.15 -25.78 -24.69
C GLY A 56 16.15 -24.99 -26.01
N ASN A 57 15.86 -25.67 -27.11
CA ASN A 57 15.70 -25.08 -28.45
C ASN A 57 14.27 -24.57 -28.67
N ARG A 58 14.11 -23.48 -29.42
CA ARG A 58 12.80 -22.86 -29.73
C ARG A 58 11.98 -22.52 -28.47
N SER A 59 12.67 -22.12 -27.41
CA SER A 59 12.09 -21.88 -26.09
C SER A 59 12.22 -20.42 -25.64
N THR A 60 11.31 -19.99 -24.77
CA THR A 60 11.28 -18.61 -24.25
C THR A 60 11.09 -18.61 -22.74
N GLY A 61 11.98 -17.89 -22.04
CA GLY A 61 11.95 -17.71 -20.59
C GLY A 61 11.90 -16.23 -20.21
N ILE A 62 10.97 -15.84 -19.34
CA ILE A 62 10.87 -14.45 -18.84
C ILE A 62 10.92 -14.44 -17.31
N GLY A 63 11.90 -13.75 -16.72
CA GLY A 63 11.99 -13.56 -15.28
C GLY A 63 10.90 -12.63 -14.74
N GLY A 64 10.50 -12.85 -13.49
CA GLY A 64 9.43 -12.08 -12.84
C GLY A 64 9.85 -10.66 -12.48
N ARG A 65 8.93 -9.69 -12.54
CA ARG A 65 9.18 -8.32 -12.07
C ARG A 65 9.36 -8.30 -10.55
N GLY A 66 10.33 -7.54 -10.01
CA GLY A 66 10.45 -7.28 -8.58
C GLY A 66 9.32 -6.40 -8.03
N GLY A 67 8.98 -6.58 -6.76
CA GLY A 67 7.91 -5.86 -6.08
C GLY A 67 8.29 -4.42 -5.72
N ARG A 68 7.30 -3.53 -5.65
CA ARG A 68 7.49 -2.13 -5.27
C ARG A 68 7.89 -1.99 -3.79
N GLY A 69 8.89 -1.16 -3.51
CA GLY A 69 9.27 -0.76 -2.15
C GLY A 69 8.21 0.12 -1.49
N GLY A 70 8.20 0.14 -0.17
CA GLY A 70 7.22 0.84 0.66
C GLY A 70 7.91 1.34 1.92
N ILE A 71 7.36 1.15 3.11
CA ILE A 71 8.07 1.31 4.39
C ILE A 71 9.24 0.33 4.49
N GLY A 72 9.12 -0.84 3.85
CA GLY A 72 10.18 -1.85 3.74
C GLY A 72 10.55 -2.14 2.29
N PRO A 73 11.51 -3.06 2.06
CA PRO A 73 11.89 -3.47 0.72
C PRO A 73 10.79 -4.29 0.04
N GLY A 74 10.62 -4.09 -1.27
CA GLY A 74 9.80 -4.96 -2.11
C GLY A 74 10.41 -6.36 -2.24
N GLN A 75 9.57 -7.37 -2.48
CA GLN A 75 10.02 -8.76 -2.62
C GLN A 75 10.61 -9.01 -4.03
N PRO A 76 11.57 -9.95 -4.17
CA PRO A 76 12.12 -10.29 -5.47
C PRO A 76 11.08 -10.92 -6.40
N GLY A 77 11.26 -10.72 -7.71
CA GLY A 77 10.56 -11.46 -8.75
C GLY A 77 11.02 -12.91 -8.81
N GLY A 78 10.17 -13.79 -9.34
CA GLY A 78 10.46 -15.21 -9.49
C GLY A 78 11.44 -15.46 -10.64
N ASP A 79 12.42 -16.32 -10.38
CA ASP A 79 13.35 -16.79 -11.40
C ASP A 79 12.69 -17.85 -12.29
N ILE A 80 13.22 -18.03 -13.51
CA ILE A 80 12.78 -19.09 -14.40
C ILE A 80 13.95 -19.85 -15.01
N VAL A 81 13.78 -21.17 -15.12
CA VAL A 81 14.67 -22.08 -15.84
C VAL A 81 13.84 -22.88 -16.83
N VAL A 82 14.20 -22.83 -18.11
CA VAL A 82 13.56 -23.60 -19.20
C VAL A 82 14.58 -24.56 -19.77
N ASP A 83 14.43 -25.85 -19.46
CA ASP A 83 15.38 -26.92 -19.83
C ASP A 83 14.89 -27.83 -20.96
N ARG A 84 13.71 -27.53 -21.52
CA ARG A 84 13.08 -28.30 -22.60
C ARG A 84 12.89 -27.45 -23.85
N ASP A 85 12.79 -28.15 -24.97
CA ASP A 85 12.50 -27.57 -26.29
C ASP A 85 11.02 -27.16 -26.39
N ASP A 86 10.74 -26.18 -27.26
CA ASP A 86 9.40 -25.71 -27.61
C ASP A 86 8.55 -25.23 -26.41
N LEU A 87 9.19 -24.67 -25.39
CA LEU A 87 8.52 -24.26 -24.15
C LEU A 87 8.54 -22.75 -23.95
N PHE A 88 7.39 -22.21 -23.53
CA PHE A 88 7.29 -20.87 -22.97
C PHE A 88 7.11 -20.95 -21.45
N SER A 89 7.88 -20.18 -20.68
CA SER A 89 7.70 -20.07 -19.24
C SER A 89 8.04 -18.67 -18.72
N ALA A 90 7.37 -18.26 -17.64
CA ALA A 90 7.63 -16.96 -17.02
C ALA A 90 7.53 -17.00 -15.50
N GLY A 91 8.44 -16.28 -14.84
CA GLY A 91 8.50 -16.12 -13.39
C GLY A 91 7.41 -15.19 -12.86
N GLY A 92 6.97 -15.44 -11.63
CA GLY A 92 5.94 -14.60 -11.00
C GLY A 92 6.46 -13.25 -10.51
N GLN A 93 5.59 -12.26 -10.38
CA GLN A 93 5.92 -10.94 -9.85
C GLN A 93 6.16 -10.97 -8.33
N GLY A 94 7.18 -10.24 -7.88
CA GLY A 94 7.44 -9.96 -6.48
C GLY A 94 6.37 -9.06 -5.87
N GLY A 95 6.13 -9.26 -4.58
CA GLY A 95 5.12 -8.56 -3.79
C GLY A 95 5.62 -7.23 -3.29
N GLU A 96 4.71 -6.28 -3.18
CA GLU A 96 5.01 -4.94 -2.71
C GLU A 96 5.17 -4.93 -1.18
N ALA A 97 5.93 -3.97 -0.66
CA ALA A 97 5.98 -3.74 0.77
C ALA A 97 4.76 -2.93 1.26
N ASN A 98 4.58 -2.87 2.58
CA ASN A 98 3.62 -1.96 3.21
C ASN A 98 3.86 -0.53 2.77
N GLN A 99 2.82 0.21 2.42
CA GLN A 99 2.94 1.58 1.97
C GLN A 99 2.98 2.56 3.14
N ALA A 100 3.48 3.77 2.90
CA ALA A 100 3.66 4.80 3.93
C ALA A 100 2.34 5.25 4.59
N ASP A 101 1.22 5.11 3.88
CA ASP A 101 -0.12 5.38 4.36
C ASP A 101 -0.71 4.24 5.22
N GLY A 102 0.07 3.18 5.44
CA GLY A 102 -0.31 2.02 6.22
C GLY A 102 -1.07 0.95 5.43
N ARG A 103 -1.27 1.11 4.11
CA ARG A 103 -1.74 0.03 3.24
C ARG A 103 -0.79 -1.15 3.26
N GLY A 104 -1.35 -2.35 3.20
CA GLY A 104 -0.63 -3.56 2.86
C GLY A 104 -0.06 -3.48 1.45
N GLY A 105 1.06 -4.15 1.23
CA GLY A 105 1.61 -4.30 -0.12
C GLY A 105 0.82 -5.33 -0.93
N ARG A 106 0.72 -5.14 -2.25
CA ARG A 106 0.10 -6.13 -3.13
C ARG A 106 0.92 -7.42 -3.14
N GLY A 107 0.28 -8.54 -2.85
CA GLY A 107 0.86 -9.86 -3.00
C GLY A 107 1.37 -10.13 -4.41
N GLY A 108 2.37 -11.00 -4.49
CA GLY A 108 3.00 -11.39 -5.74
C GLY A 108 2.04 -12.13 -6.63
N ARG A 109 2.29 -12.07 -7.94
CA ARG A 109 1.40 -12.66 -8.94
C ARG A 109 2.12 -13.78 -9.65
N ALA A 110 1.53 -14.96 -9.65
CA ALA A 110 1.97 -16.03 -10.52
C ALA A 110 1.73 -15.67 -11.98
N PHE A 111 2.70 -15.96 -12.85
CA PHE A 111 2.39 -16.06 -14.26
C PHE A 111 1.63 -17.38 -14.46
N ARG A 112 0.29 -17.31 -14.49
CA ARG A 112 -0.52 -18.41 -15.03
C ARG A 112 -0.50 -18.23 -16.54
N ALA A 113 0.32 -19.01 -17.23
CA ALA A 113 0.19 -19.14 -18.68
C ALA A 113 -1.21 -19.72 -18.92
N HIS A 114 -2.06 -18.92 -19.55
CA HIS A 114 -3.38 -19.32 -20.01
C HIS A 114 -3.24 -20.44 -21.04
N LEU A 115 -3.20 -21.70 -20.58
CA LEU A 115 -3.57 -22.83 -21.42
C LEU A 115 -5.10 -23.05 -21.43
N PHE A 116 -5.82 -22.44 -20.47
CA PHE A 116 -7.27 -22.51 -20.40
C PHE A 116 -7.83 -21.12 -20.06
N ASP A 117 -8.74 -20.69 -20.91
CA ASP A 117 -9.35 -19.36 -21.05
C ASP A 117 -10.07 -18.85 -19.79
N GLY A 118 -9.32 -18.39 -18.78
CA GLY A 118 -9.90 -17.74 -17.59
C GLY A 118 -9.01 -16.62 -17.09
N GLN A 119 -9.45 -15.36 -17.24
CA GLN A 119 -8.82 -14.13 -16.73
C GLN A 119 -8.78 -14.03 -15.18
N ASP A 120 -8.46 -15.13 -14.49
CA ASP A 120 -8.35 -15.11 -13.04
C ASP A 120 -7.00 -14.53 -12.63
N ARG A 121 -7.04 -13.23 -12.29
CA ARG A 121 -6.01 -12.51 -11.54
C ARG A 121 -5.99 -12.98 -10.08
N GLY A 122 -5.84 -14.29 -9.86
CA GLY A 122 -5.87 -14.89 -8.53
C GLY A 122 -4.72 -14.36 -7.66
N HIS A 123 -5.07 -13.68 -6.58
CA HIS A 123 -4.18 -13.42 -5.46
C HIS A 123 -3.94 -14.77 -4.76
N LEU A 124 -2.79 -15.40 -4.98
CA LEU A 124 -2.43 -16.65 -4.31
C LEU A 124 -2.01 -16.33 -2.87
N LYS A 125 -2.94 -16.48 -1.91
CA LYS A 125 -2.60 -16.63 -0.48
C LYS A 125 -2.42 -18.11 -0.16
N PRO A 126 -1.23 -18.58 0.25
CA PRO A 126 -1.05 -19.97 0.61
C PRO A 126 -1.49 -20.23 2.05
N PRO A 127 -2.08 -21.41 2.32
CA PRO A 127 -1.76 -22.17 3.53
C PRO A 127 -0.97 -23.46 3.25
N TYR A 128 -0.46 -23.71 2.04
CA TYR A 128 0.08 -25.05 1.71
C TYR A 128 1.31 -25.03 0.78
N GLY A 129 2.39 -25.67 1.24
CA GLY A 129 3.44 -26.30 0.42
C GLY A 129 4.41 -25.38 -0.33
N ARG A 130 5.67 -25.81 -0.46
CA ARG A 130 6.65 -25.22 -1.38
C ARG A 130 6.59 -25.98 -2.72
N PRO A 131 5.93 -25.47 -3.78
CA PRO A 131 6.01 -26.10 -5.10
C PRO A 131 7.39 -25.81 -5.73
N HIS A 132 7.97 -26.75 -6.48
CA HIS A 132 9.30 -26.59 -7.11
C HIS A 132 9.35 -25.59 -8.29
N ILE A 133 8.23 -24.94 -8.61
CA ILE A 133 8.03 -23.98 -9.70
C ILE A 133 7.35 -22.76 -9.08
N GLU A 134 7.97 -22.14 -8.07
CA GLU A 134 7.29 -21.11 -7.29
C GLU A 134 7.03 -19.88 -8.15
N PRO A 135 5.77 -19.53 -8.44
CA PRO A 135 5.48 -18.15 -8.79
C PRO A 135 6.05 -17.24 -7.72
N GLY A 136 6.64 -16.11 -8.13
CA GLY A 136 7.23 -15.11 -7.24
C GLY A 136 6.39 -14.96 -5.98
N ARG A 137 6.97 -15.37 -4.84
CA ARG A 137 6.36 -15.31 -3.51
C ARG A 137 6.30 -13.86 -3.09
N GLY A 138 5.41 -13.09 -3.69
CA GLY A 138 5.22 -11.75 -3.23
C GLY A 138 4.39 -11.76 -1.97
N GLY A 139 5.01 -11.34 -0.87
CA GLY A 139 4.31 -11.11 0.38
C GLY A 139 3.19 -10.11 0.18
N ASP A 140 1.96 -10.51 0.52
CA ASP A 140 0.98 -9.55 1.01
C ASP A 140 1.54 -9.03 2.33
N ALA A 141 2.27 -7.93 2.27
CA ALA A 141 2.62 -7.25 3.49
C ALA A 141 1.29 -6.79 4.14
N PRO A 142 1.00 -7.16 5.40
CA PRO A 142 -0.31 -6.93 5.98
C PRO A 142 -0.56 -5.43 6.16
N ASP A 143 -1.81 -5.01 5.91
CA ASP A 143 -2.29 -3.69 6.28
C ASP A 143 -1.88 -3.38 7.73
N SER A 144 -1.46 -2.14 7.99
CA SER A 144 -1.23 -1.71 9.37
C SER A 144 -2.54 -1.81 10.18
N PRO A 145 -2.48 -2.07 11.50
CA PRO A 145 -3.67 -2.12 12.34
C PRO A 145 -4.55 -0.87 12.22
N GLN A 146 -3.94 0.31 12.08
CA GLN A 146 -4.64 1.59 11.89
C GLN A 146 -5.37 1.65 10.56
N TYR A 147 -4.73 1.18 9.49
CA TYR A 147 -5.34 1.14 8.16
C TYR A 147 -6.49 0.13 8.10
N MET A 148 -6.30 -1.05 8.71
CA MET A 148 -7.35 -2.06 8.86
C MET A 148 -8.55 -1.52 9.65
N ALA A 149 -8.31 -0.81 10.76
CA ALA A 149 -9.39 -0.20 11.53
C ALA A 149 -10.20 0.80 10.70
N ARG A 150 -9.55 1.62 9.86
CA ARG A 150 -10.24 2.54 8.93
C ARG A 150 -11.02 1.78 7.86
N LYS A 151 -10.45 0.71 7.28
CA LYS A 151 -11.15 -0.19 6.34
C LYS A 151 -12.44 -0.74 6.96
N LEU A 152 -12.41 -1.23 8.19
CA LEU A 152 -13.60 -1.75 8.90
C LEU A 152 -14.68 -0.67 9.09
N VAL A 153 -14.29 0.57 9.37
CA VAL A 153 -15.25 1.68 9.43
C VAL A 153 -15.92 1.91 8.07
N VAL A 154 -15.13 1.92 6.99
CA VAL A 154 -15.67 2.07 5.63
C VAL A 154 -16.60 0.91 5.27
N MET A 155 -16.28 -0.33 5.66
CA MET A 155 -17.16 -1.49 5.47
C MET A 155 -18.54 -1.26 6.07
N ALA A 156 -18.59 -0.87 7.34
CA ALA A 156 -19.85 -0.61 8.04
C ALA A 156 -20.64 0.55 7.40
N LEU A 157 -19.96 1.54 6.81
CA LEU A 157 -20.62 2.62 6.09
C LEU A 157 -21.18 2.18 4.74
N LYS A 158 -20.46 1.35 3.98
CA LYS A 158 -20.97 0.81 2.71
C LYS A 158 -22.22 -0.05 2.96
N GLU A 159 -22.19 -0.93 3.95
CA GLU A 159 -23.36 -1.74 4.34
C GLU A 159 -24.57 -0.87 4.65
N ARG A 160 -24.37 0.19 5.44
CA ARG A 160 -25.43 1.16 5.74
C ARG A 160 -25.97 1.85 4.49
N TYR A 161 -25.10 2.25 3.55
CA TYR A 161 -25.53 2.86 2.30
C TYR A 161 -26.45 1.93 1.50
N PHE A 162 -26.13 0.64 1.42
CA PHE A 162 -26.95 -0.35 0.73
C PHE A 162 -28.34 -0.48 1.35
N ILE A 163 -28.40 -0.57 2.68
CA ILE A 163 -29.66 -0.63 3.42
C ILE A 163 -30.50 0.64 3.17
N GLU A 164 -29.89 1.83 3.28
CA GLU A 164 -30.59 3.11 3.08
C GLU A 164 -31.04 3.32 1.64
N SER A 165 -30.31 2.78 0.67
CA SER A 165 -30.61 2.91 -0.76
C SER A 165 -31.53 1.82 -1.30
N GLY A 166 -31.92 0.84 -0.47
CA GLY A 166 -32.72 -0.31 -0.89
C GLY A 166 -32.01 -1.19 -1.94
N ILE A 167 -30.68 -1.16 -1.96
CA ILE A 167 -29.87 -1.94 -2.89
C ILE A 167 -29.54 -3.27 -2.21
N GLU A 168 -30.14 -4.35 -2.70
CA GLU A 168 -29.76 -5.72 -2.33
C GLU A 168 -28.26 -5.93 -2.58
N PRO A 169 -27.46 -6.33 -1.57
CA PRO A 169 -26.07 -6.68 -1.78
C PRO A 169 -25.99 -7.88 -2.73
N ARG A 170 -25.62 -7.66 -4.00
CA ARG A 170 -25.07 -8.74 -4.83
C ARG A 170 -23.77 -9.21 -4.16
N ASP A 171 -23.41 -10.50 -4.30
CA ASP A 171 -22.23 -11.15 -3.69
C ASP A 171 -21.34 -10.17 -2.91
N THR A 172 -21.43 -10.20 -1.57
CA THR A 172 -20.79 -9.23 -0.67
C THR A 172 -19.32 -8.98 -0.99
N ASP A 173 -18.63 -9.99 -1.52
CA ASP A 173 -17.26 -9.89 -2.02
C ASP A 173 -17.14 -8.95 -3.24
N THR A 174 -17.99 -9.09 -4.25
CA THR A 174 -17.99 -8.25 -5.46
C THR A 174 -18.29 -6.78 -5.12
N VAL A 175 -19.26 -6.56 -4.25
CA VAL A 175 -19.66 -5.22 -3.78
C VAL A 175 -18.58 -4.58 -2.91
N TRP A 176 -17.79 -5.38 -2.18
CA TRP A 176 -16.66 -4.88 -1.41
C TRP A 176 -15.57 -4.31 -2.33
N TYR A 177 -15.16 -5.09 -3.32
CA TYR A 177 -14.09 -4.70 -4.25
C TYR A 177 -14.50 -3.58 -5.21
N ASP A 178 -15.80 -3.39 -5.44
CA ASP A 178 -16.30 -2.27 -6.23
C ASP A 178 -16.34 -0.98 -5.41
N ARG A 179 -15.36 -0.11 -5.68
CA ARG A 179 -15.14 1.19 -5.03
C ARG A 179 -15.97 2.30 -5.67
N LYS A 180 -16.76 2.01 -6.70
CA LYS A 180 -17.62 2.98 -7.40
C LYS A 180 -19.08 2.90 -6.97
N VAL A 181 -19.49 1.82 -6.30
CA VAL A 181 -20.89 1.60 -5.92
C VAL A 181 -21.37 2.62 -4.89
N VAL A 182 -20.51 2.99 -3.94
CA VAL A 182 -20.83 4.00 -2.93
C VAL A 182 -20.08 5.29 -3.29
N PRO A 183 -20.79 6.42 -3.50
CA PRO A 183 -20.14 7.69 -3.84
C PRO A 183 -19.12 8.12 -2.76
N LEU A 184 -17.92 8.53 -3.18
CA LEU A 184 -16.86 8.98 -2.26
C LEU A 184 -17.29 10.21 -1.45
N ASP A 185 -18.05 11.13 -2.04
CA ASP A 185 -18.56 12.31 -1.35
C ASP A 185 -19.49 11.92 -0.19
N TRP A 186 -20.35 10.91 -0.41
CA TRP A 186 -21.24 10.39 0.62
C TRP A 186 -20.44 9.75 1.77
N LEU A 187 -19.41 8.96 1.46
CA LEU A 187 -18.55 8.34 2.47
C LEU A 187 -17.82 9.40 3.31
N ASN A 188 -17.21 10.39 2.66
CA ASN A 188 -16.47 11.46 3.33
C ASN A 188 -17.40 12.35 4.19
N GLU A 189 -18.58 12.67 3.69
CA GLU A 189 -19.58 13.44 4.45
C GLU A 189 -20.07 12.65 5.67
N THR A 190 -20.35 11.36 5.51
CA THR A 190 -20.79 10.50 6.61
C THR A 190 -19.70 10.31 7.67
N LEU A 191 -18.44 10.17 7.25
CA LEU A 191 -17.29 10.12 8.17
C LEU A 191 -17.17 11.42 8.98
N ARG A 192 -17.33 12.57 8.31
CA ARG A 192 -17.29 13.90 8.94
C ARG A 192 -18.41 14.07 9.98
N LEU A 193 -19.64 13.68 9.63
CA LEU A 193 -20.79 13.72 10.54
C LEU A 193 -20.60 12.82 11.77
N ARG A 194 -19.91 11.69 11.62
CA ARG A 194 -19.54 10.78 12.72
C ARG A 194 -18.31 11.23 13.52
N GLY A 195 -17.75 12.40 13.20
CA GLY A 195 -16.63 12.99 13.94
C GLY A 195 -15.25 12.40 13.62
N HIS A 196 -15.14 11.59 12.57
CA HIS A 196 -13.83 11.14 12.09
C HIS A 196 -13.03 12.31 11.51
N ARG A 197 -11.71 12.28 11.69
CA ARG A 197 -10.78 13.35 11.29
C ARG A 197 -9.90 12.98 10.11
N TRP A 198 -10.39 12.11 9.25
CA TRP A 198 -9.70 11.63 8.07
C TRP A 198 -10.70 11.51 6.92
N THR A 199 -10.18 11.57 5.70
CA THR A 199 -10.92 11.45 4.44
C THR A 199 -10.43 10.26 3.63
N ILE A 200 -11.26 9.84 2.69
CA ILE A 200 -11.00 8.76 1.75
C ILE A 200 -10.81 9.35 0.34
N SER A 201 -9.77 8.90 -0.34
CA SER A 201 -9.55 9.02 -1.79
C SER A 201 -9.42 7.62 -2.41
N VAL A 202 -9.43 7.54 -3.74
CA VAL A 202 -9.07 6.30 -4.46
C VAL A 202 -7.82 6.56 -5.28
N VAL A 203 -6.76 5.79 -5.04
CA VAL A 203 -5.47 5.87 -5.73
C VAL A 203 -5.12 4.48 -6.24
N GLU A 204 -4.84 4.38 -7.55
CA GLU A 204 -4.54 3.11 -8.24
C GLU A 204 -5.61 2.02 -8.03
N GLY A 205 -6.87 2.43 -7.89
CA GLY A 205 -7.98 1.51 -7.64
C GLY A 205 -8.05 0.98 -6.21
N GLU A 206 -7.31 1.55 -5.25
CA GLU A 206 -7.39 1.23 -3.82
C GLU A 206 -7.84 2.46 -3.02
N TYR A 207 -8.46 2.25 -1.85
CA TYR A 207 -8.71 3.37 -0.95
C TYR A 207 -7.39 3.91 -0.40
N GLU A 208 -7.34 5.21 -0.18
CA GLU A 208 -6.27 5.89 0.53
C GLU A 208 -6.92 6.73 1.64
N PHE A 209 -6.34 6.69 2.83
CA PHE A 209 -6.87 7.43 3.99
C PHE A 209 -5.92 8.57 4.36
N ALA A 210 -6.41 9.80 4.26
CA ALA A 210 -5.64 10.98 4.60
C ALA A 210 -6.19 11.62 5.88
N ASP A 211 -5.34 11.87 6.88
CA ASP A 211 -5.74 12.64 8.06
C ASP A 211 -5.98 14.11 7.68
N ILE A 212 -7.15 14.62 8.03
CA ILE A 212 -7.46 16.05 7.98
C ILE A 212 -6.60 16.68 9.06
N HIS A 213 -5.41 17.13 8.67
CA HIS A 213 -4.52 17.83 9.58
C HIS A 213 -5.33 18.99 10.16
N ARG A 214 -5.42 19.03 11.50
CA ARG A 214 -5.74 20.29 12.16
C ARG A 214 -4.62 21.24 11.79
N ARG A 215 -4.82 22.01 10.70
CA ARG A 215 -4.34 23.37 10.70
C ARG A 215 -4.90 23.93 11.99
N THR A 216 -4.07 24.03 13.02
CA THR A 216 -4.37 24.89 14.16
C THR A 216 -4.48 26.25 13.52
N THR A 217 -5.71 26.62 13.16
CA THR A 217 -5.97 27.90 12.54
C THR A 217 -5.36 28.94 13.46
N ALA A 218 -4.74 29.99 12.91
CA ALA A 218 -4.15 31.07 13.70
C ALA A 218 -5.14 31.57 14.80
N ARG A 219 -6.44 31.45 14.53
CA ARG A 219 -7.57 31.66 15.44
C ARG A 219 -7.55 30.79 16.72
N GLN A 220 -7.23 29.50 16.65
CA GLN A 220 -7.08 28.63 17.84
C GLN A 220 -5.81 28.94 18.64
N ARG A 221 -4.72 29.39 17.98
CA ARG A 221 -3.53 29.88 18.68
C ARG A 221 -3.81 31.20 19.40
N PHE A 222 -4.54 32.11 18.77
CA PHE A 222 -4.96 33.38 19.35
C PHE A 222 -5.90 33.20 20.55
N LEU A 223 -6.87 32.28 20.48
CA LEU A 223 -7.76 31.95 21.60
C LEU A 223 -6.99 31.37 22.80
N ARG A 224 -6.01 30.49 22.57
CA ARG A 224 -5.14 29.98 23.66
C ARG A 224 -4.27 31.09 24.26
N TYR A 225 -3.78 32.02 23.46
CA TYR A 225 -3.02 33.18 23.93
C TYR A 225 -3.87 34.10 24.82
N LEU A 226 -5.11 34.39 24.43
CA LEU A 226 -6.04 35.20 25.23
C LEU A 226 -6.41 34.54 26.57
N ILE A 227 -6.64 33.23 26.60
CA ILE A 227 -6.92 32.49 27.84
C ILE A 227 -5.68 32.48 28.77
N SER A 228 -4.48 32.42 28.20
CA SER A 228 -3.23 32.54 28.98
C SER A 228 -3.03 33.95 29.55
N LEU A 229 -3.30 35.00 28.76
CA LEU A 229 -3.19 36.39 29.21
C LEU A 229 -4.17 36.74 30.33
N THR A 230 -5.42 36.30 30.19
CA THR A 230 -6.46 36.53 31.21
C THR A 230 -6.15 35.80 32.52
N SER A 231 -5.59 34.59 32.47
CA SER A 231 -5.14 33.87 33.67
C SER A 231 -3.92 34.51 34.34
N ILE A 232 -2.99 35.09 33.58
CA ILE A 232 -1.85 35.85 34.13
C ILE A 232 -2.33 37.15 34.81
N LEU A 233 -3.25 37.89 34.17
CA LEU A 233 -3.80 39.12 34.73
C LEU A 233 -4.59 38.86 36.03
N LYS A 234 -5.41 37.79 36.06
CA LYS A 234 -6.16 37.40 37.27
C LYS A 234 -5.24 37.05 38.45
N ARG A 235 -4.10 36.41 38.21
CA ARG A 235 -3.08 36.12 39.24
C ARG A 235 -2.32 37.36 39.72
N ARG A 236 -2.20 38.41 38.91
CA ARG A 236 -1.58 39.67 39.33
C ARG A 236 -2.52 40.50 40.19
N SER A 237 -3.80 40.62 39.84
CA SER A 237 -4.79 41.32 40.68
C SER A 237 -4.94 40.67 42.06
N SER A 238 -4.93 39.34 42.15
CA SER A 238 -5.04 38.66 43.45
C SER A 238 -3.85 38.87 44.38
N ARG A 239 -2.65 39.16 43.84
CA ARG A 239 -1.45 39.46 44.66
C ARG A 239 -1.40 40.91 45.15
N ILE A 240 -2.05 41.83 44.45
CA ILE A 240 -2.14 43.23 44.87
C ILE A 240 -3.19 43.37 45.99
N ALA A 241 -4.30 42.65 45.88
CA ALA A 241 -5.36 42.66 46.89
C ALA A 241 -4.96 42.01 48.24
N SER A 242 -3.90 41.19 48.30
CA SER A 242 -3.46 40.54 49.54
C SER A 242 -2.36 41.29 50.31
N LYS A 243 -2.04 42.53 49.90
CA LYS A 243 -0.99 43.36 50.53
C LYS A 243 -1.54 44.62 51.23
N ASN A 244 -2.86 44.80 51.22
CA ASN A 244 -3.57 45.77 52.04
C ASN A 244 -4.35 45.01 53.11
#